data_AF-A0A3R8TSG9-F1
#
_entry.id   AF-A0A3R8TSG9-F1
#
_cell.length_a   1.000
_cell.length_b   1.000
_cell.length_c   1.000
_cell.angle_alpha   90.00
_cell.angle_beta   90.00
_cell.angle_gamma   90.00
#
_symmetry.space_group_name_H-M   'P 1'
#
loop_
_entity.id
_entity.type
_entity.pdbx_description
1 polymer ?
#
loop_
_entity_poly.entity_id
_entity_poly.type
_entity_poly.pdbx_seq_one_letter_code
_entity_poly.pdbx_strand_id
1 'polypeptide(L)'
;MRAVDANAVRGLVAERVAGWTGTPAADVPMDRPLADLGMSSREAVVLAGDLARLTGRELPPTLLWEAPTGEALVAHLCRTPSEATAPVPATAAPAAEPVAVIGLGCRLPGGVHGPADYWRLLTDGVDAIGRVPGDRWRDFTAFPPEDTPPYGGYLDDIAGFDADFFRITPREAAVMDPQQRILLEVVHET
;
A
#
# COMPACT_ATOMS: atom_id res chain seq x y z
N MET A 1 15.97 7.15 -35.09
CA MET A 1 16.00 6.86 -33.64
C MET A 1 17.46 6.68 -33.23
N ARG A 2 18.02 7.54 -32.37
CA ARG A 2 19.43 7.40 -31.97
C ARG A 2 19.60 6.14 -31.13
N ALA A 3 20.69 5.41 -31.35
CA ALA A 3 21.06 4.30 -30.47
C ALA A 3 21.30 4.86 -29.07
N VAL A 4 20.71 4.23 -28.05
CA VAL A 4 20.94 4.61 -26.66
C VAL A 4 22.33 4.10 -26.28
N ASP A 5 23.19 4.99 -25.79
CA ASP A 5 24.53 4.62 -25.32
C ASP A 5 24.44 3.99 -23.92
N ALA A 6 24.78 2.71 -23.84
CA ALA A 6 24.76 1.93 -22.60
C ALA A 6 25.67 2.52 -21.50
N ASN A 7 26.82 3.09 -21.88
CA ASN A 7 27.73 3.70 -20.91
C ASN A 7 27.18 5.01 -20.38
N ALA A 8 26.51 5.81 -21.21
CA ALA A 8 25.85 7.03 -20.77
C ALA A 8 24.69 6.74 -19.80
N VAL A 9 23.88 5.71 -20.08
CA VAL A 9 22.81 5.28 -19.16
C VAL A 9 23.40 4.77 -17.84
N ARG A 10 24.42 3.91 -17.90
CA ARG A 10 25.09 3.39 -16.70
C ARG A 10 25.67 4.52 -15.85
N GLY A 11 26.34 5.48 -16.47
CA GLY A 11 26.90 6.65 -15.80
C GLY A 11 25.82 7.49 -15.09
N LEU A 12 24.72 7.80 -15.78
CA LEU A 12 23.62 8.57 -15.18
C LEU A 12 22.99 7.87 -13.98
N VAL A 13 22.72 6.56 -14.08
CA VAL A 13 22.15 5.79 -12.97
C VAL A 13 23.13 5.77 -11.79
N ALA A 14 24.40 5.48 -12.04
CA ALA A 14 25.42 5.46 -11.00
C ALA A 14 25.58 6.84 -10.32
N GLU A 15 25.56 7.93 -11.07
CA GLU A 15 25.60 9.29 -10.53
C GLU A 15 24.38 9.61 -9.65
N ARG A 16 23.17 9.20 -10.06
CA ARG A 16 21.96 9.44 -9.26
C ARG A 16 21.99 8.66 -7.95
N VAL A 17 22.41 7.40 -8.03
CA VAL A 17 22.53 6.53 -6.86
C VAL A 17 23.61 7.02 -5.90
N ALA A 18 24.75 7.45 -6.43
CA ALA A 18 25.80 8.10 -5.65
C ALA A 18 25.28 9.33 -4.90
N GLY A 19 24.48 10.16 -5.59
CA GLY A 19 23.91 11.39 -5.03
C GLY A 19 22.99 11.17 -3.82
N TRP A 20 22.28 10.05 -3.74
CA TRP A 20 21.40 9.76 -2.60
C TRP A 20 21.98 8.77 -1.57
N THR A 21 23.01 7.99 -1.92
CA THR A 21 23.70 7.09 -0.99
C THR A 21 24.96 7.69 -0.35
N GLY A 22 25.51 8.76 -0.92
CA GLY A 22 26.82 9.31 -0.52
C GLY A 22 28.01 8.42 -0.88
N THR A 23 27.80 7.37 -1.68
CA THR A 23 28.85 6.46 -2.17
C THR A 23 29.42 7.00 -3.48
N PRO A 24 30.74 6.88 -3.75
CA PRO A 24 31.29 7.26 -5.06
C PRO A 24 30.60 6.50 -6.20
N ALA A 25 30.34 7.16 -7.33
CA ALA A 25 29.64 6.55 -8.47
C ALA A 25 30.34 5.29 -9.02
N ALA A 26 31.66 5.20 -8.88
CA ALA A 26 32.44 4.04 -9.28
C ALA A 26 32.17 2.78 -8.43
N ASP A 27 31.70 2.97 -7.19
CA ASP A 27 31.48 1.91 -6.22
C ASP A 27 29.99 1.54 -6.08
N VAL A 28 29.11 2.12 -6.90
CA VAL A 28 27.67 1.84 -6.88
C VAL A 28 27.40 0.43 -7.42
N PRO A 29 26.73 -0.46 -6.65
CA PRO A 29 26.40 -1.80 -7.11
C PRO A 29 25.21 -1.77 -8.09
N MET A 30 25.49 -1.88 -9.38
CA MET A 30 24.50 -1.78 -10.46
C MET A 30 23.61 -3.03 -10.63
N ASP A 31 23.95 -4.12 -9.97
CA ASP A 31 23.24 -5.41 -9.95
C ASP A 31 22.22 -5.54 -8.81
N ARG A 32 22.21 -4.58 -7.88
CA ARG A 32 21.26 -4.56 -6.75
C ARG A 32 20.00 -3.75 -7.05
N PRO A 33 18.86 -4.11 -6.43
CA PRO A 33 17.64 -3.31 -6.50
C PRO A 33 17.90 -1.87 -6.04
N LEU A 34 17.49 -0.89 -6.85
CA LEU A 34 17.65 0.53 -6.53
C LEU A 34 16.91 0.93 -5.24
N ALA A 35 15.81 0.24 -4.92
CA ALA A 35 15.08 0.40 -3.66
C ALA A 35 15.94 0.08 -2.43
N ASP A 36 16.75 -0.98 -2.50
CA ASP A 36 17.69 -1.35 -1.44
C ASP A 36 18.84 -0.33 -1.30
N LEU A 37 19.08 0.45 -2.36
CA LEU A 37 20.08 1.52 -2.41
C LEU A 37 19.49 2.89 -2.09
N GLY A 38 18.31 2.95 -1.47
CA GLY A 38 17.71 4.19 -0.98
C GLY A 38 16.87 4.96 -1.99
N MET A 39 16.49 4.34 -3.12
CA MET A 39 15.56 4.97 -4.06
C MET A 39 14.16 5.11 -3.43
N SER A 40 13.75 6.36 -3.17
CA SER A 40 12.36 6.70 -2.81
C SER A 40 11.48 6.91 -4.04
N SER A 41 10.17 7.03 -3.85
CA SER A 41 9.24 7.36 -4.94
C SER A 41 9.56 8.68 -5.64
N ARG A 42 10.08 9.67 -4.90
CA ARG A 42 10.53 10.95 -5.47
C ARG A 42 11.73 10.76 -6.38
N GLU A 43 12.71 10.00 -5.90
CA GLU A 43 13.93 9.68 -6.63
C GLU A 43 13.64 8.86 -7.90
N ALA A 44 12.65 7.96 -7.85
CA ALA A 44 12.19 7.20 -8.99
C ALA A 44 11.66 8.11 -10.13
N VAL A 45 10.79 9.06 -9.80
CA VAL A 45 10.25 10.00 -10.80
C VAL A 45 11.36 10.85 -11.43
N VAL A 46 12.32 11.29 -10.62
CA VAL A 46 13.44 12.12 -11.09
C VAL A 46 14.37 11.32 -12.01
N LEU A 47 14.77 10.11 -11.60
CA LEU A 47 15.61 9.24 -12.42
C LEU A 47 14.93 8.88 -13.75
N ALA A 48 13.63 8.59 -13.74
CA ALA A 48 12.87 8.33 -14.97
C ALA A 48 12.86 9.55 -15.90
N GLY A 49 12.69 10.76 -15.36
CA GLY A 49 12.76 12.00 -16.13
C GLY A 49 14.15 12.30 -16.71
N ASP A 50 15.20 12.01 -15.96
CA ASP A 50 16.59 12.17 -16.43
C ASP A 50 16.92 11.16 -17.54
N LEU A 51 16.50 9.89 -17.38
CA LEU A 51 16.63 8.86 -18.40
C LEU A 51 15.81 9.17 -19.66
N ALA A 52 14.60 9.71 -19.50
CA ALA A 52 13.74 10.12 -20.62
C ALA A 52 14.43 11.19 -21.46
N ARG A 53 15.06 12.17 -20.79
CA ARG A 53 15.80 13.25 -21.43
C ARG A 53 17.07 12.76 -22.13
N LEU A 54 17.81 11.86 -21.49
CA LEU A 54 19.04 11.28 -22.05
C LEU A 54 18.75 10.43 -23.29
N THR A 55 17.69 9.60 -23.22
CA THR A 55 17.32 8.66 -24.30
C THR A 55 16.44 9.29 -25.38
N GLY A 56 15.82 10.44 -25.10
CA GLY A 56 14.84 11.09 -25.96
C GLY A 56 13.53 10.29 -26.09
N ARG A 57 13.18 9.48 -25.08
CA ARG A 57 11.98 8.64 -25.03
C ARG A 57 11.09 9.07 -23.87
N GLU A 58 9.77 8.95 -24.02
CA GLU A 58 8.88 9.02 -22.86
C GLU A 58 9.03 7.74 -22.04
N LEU A 59 9.41 7.88 -20.77
CA LEU A 59 9.59 6.75 -19.86
C LEU A 59 8.66 6.93 -18.65
N PRO A 60 7.74 5.99 -18.40
CA PRO A 60 6.93 6.03 -17.19
C PRO A 60 7.80 5.74 -15.96
N PRO A 61 7.55 6.38 -14.81
CA PRO A 61 8.28 6.08 -13.57
C PRO A 61 8.16 4.62 -13.12
N THR A 62 7.12 3.91 -13.55
CA THR A 62 6.92 2.48 -13.26
C THR A 62 7.99 1.58 -13.85
N LEU A 63 8.73 2.04 -14.86
CA LEU A 63 9.86 1.30 -15.45
C LEU A 63 10.90 0.89 -14.40
N LEU A 64 11.08 1.71 -13.36
CA LEU A 64 12.02 1.43 -12.28
C LEU A 64 11.58 0.26 -11.38
N TRP A 65 10.32 -0.18 -11.48
CA TRP A 65 9.83 -1.41 -10.84
C TRP A 65 9.93 -2.62 -11.77
N GLU A 66 9.80 -2.40 -13.08
CA GLU A 66 9.93 -3.45 -14.10
C GLU A 66 11.40 -3.84 -14.34
N ALA A 67 12.31 -2.88 -14.22
CA ALA A 67 13.76 -3.03 -14.31
C ALA A 67 14.41 -2.48 -13.03
N PRO A 68 14.38 -3.23 -11.91
CA PRO A 68 14.69 -2.68 -10.59
C PRO A 68 16.17 -2.45 -10.31
N THR A 69 17.08 -2.85 -11.21
CA THR A 69 18.53 -2.69 -11.05
C THR A 69 19.10 -1.78 -12.12
N GLY A 70 20.27 -1.18 -11.85
CA GLY A 70 20.94 -0.34 -12.82
C GLY A 70 21.28 -1.05 -14.13
N GLU A 71 21.78 -2.29 -14.06
CA GLU A 71 22.04 -3.11 -15.25
C GLU A 71 20.74 -3.52 -15.98
N ALA A 72 19.65 -3.79 -15.25
CA ALA A 72 18.36 -4.07 -15.88
C ALA A 72 17.83 -2.87 -16.67
N LEU A 73 18.02 -1.64 -16.17
CA LEU A 73 17.64 -0.41 -16.87
C LEU A 73 18.48 -0.19 -18.13
N VAL A 74 19.80 -0.39 -18.04
CA VAL A 74 20.69 -0.33 -19.20
C VAL A 74 20.25 -1.34 -20.26
N ALA A 75 20.02 -2.59 -19.87
CA ALA A 75 19.57 -3.64 -20.78
C ALA A 75 18.21 -3.35 -21.41
N HIS A 76 17.26 -2.80 -20.65
CA HIS A 76 15.93 -2.45 -21.15
C HIS A 76 16.00 -1.28 -22.15
N LEU A 77 16.74 -0.22 -21.83
CA LEU A 77 16.80 1.00 -22.64
C LEU A 77 17.66 0.84 -23.90
N CYS A 78 18.73 0.03 -23.82
CA CYS A 78 19.65 -0.20 -24.94
C CYS A 78 19.19 -1.32 -25.88
N ARG A 79 18.08 -1.99 -25.57
CA ARG A 79 17.47 -2.95 -26.48
C ARG A 79 17.12 -2.26 -27.80
N THR A 80 17.74 -2.69 -28.90
CA THR A 80 17.40 -2.22 -30.24
C THR A 80 16.05 -2.80 -30.66
N PRO A 81 15.16 -2.04 -31.32
CA PRO A 81 13.88 -2.56 -31.80
C PRO A 81 14.01 -3.60 -32.94
N SER A 82 15.23 -4.05 -33.27
CA SER A 82 15.53 -4.93 -34.42
C SER A 82 15.68 -6.41 -34.05
N GLU A 83 15.31 -6.77 -32.83
CA GLU A 83 14.69 -8.05 -32.53
C GLU A 83 13.35 -7.71 -31.88
N ALA A 84 12.38 -7.32 -32.71
CA ALA A 84 11.01 -7.64 -32.41
C ALA A 84 10.95 -9.17 -32.34
N THR A 85 11.28 -9.73 -31.17
CA THR A 85 10.76 -11.01 -30.74
C THR A 85 9.31 -11.00 -31.17
N ALA A 86 8.93 -11.94 -32.04
CA ALA A 86 7.54 -12.20 -32.41
C ALA A 86 6.69 -11.89 -31.18
N PRO A 87 5.65 -11.03 -31.33
CA PRO A 87 5.03 -10.30 -30.23
C PRO A 87 5.04 -11.23 -29.03
N VAL A 88 5.89 -10.93 -28.03
CA VAL A 88 5.84 -11.64 -26.75
C VAL A 88 4.37 -11.56 -26.43
N PRO A 89 3.62 -12.69 -26.48
CA PRO A 89 2.17 -12.62 -26.44
C PRO A 89 1.90 -11.78 -25.22
N ALA A 90 1.36 -10.57 -25.41
CA ALA A 90 1.23 -9.57 -24.36
C ALA A 90 0.70 -10.36 -23.19
N THR A 91 1.54 -10.60 -22.16
CA THR A 91 1.33 -11.73 -21.24
C THR A 91 -0.11 -11.61 -20.86
N ALA A 92 -0.95 -12.51 -21.40
CA ALA A 92 -2.38 -12.34 -21.26
C ALA A 92 -2.53 -12.21 -19.76
N ALA A 93 -3.01 -11.05 -19.28
CA ALA A 93 -3.02 -10.75 -17.85
C ALA A 93 -3.41 -12.04 -17.17
N PRO A 94 -2.51 -12.63 -16.35
CA PRO A 94 -2.58 -14.05 -16.01
C PRO A 94 -4.02 -14.36 -15.70
N ALA A 95 -4.63 -15.29 -16.46
CA ALA A 95 -6.07 -15.50 -16.45
C ALA A 95 -6.55 -15.41 -15.01
N ALA A 96 -7.37 -14.40 -14.69
CA ALA A 96 -7.50 -13.85 -13.34
C ALA A 96 -7.46 -14.96 -12.30
N GLU A 97 -6.30 -15.09 -11.63
CA GLU A 97 -6.09 -16.19 -10.69
C GLU A 97 -7.14 -16.04 -9.58
N PRO A 98 -7.91 -17.10 -9.27
CA PRO A 98 -8.87 -17.02 -8.18
C PRO A 98 -8.18 -16.64 -6.87
N VAL A 99 -8.62 -15.55 -6.25
CA VAL A 99 -8.10 -15.12 -4.95
C VAL A 99 -8.73 -15.95 -3.85
N ALA A 100 -7.91 -16.69 -3.10
CA ALA A 100 -8.36 -17.42 -1.92
C ALA A 100 -8.49 -16.47 -0.72
N VAL A 101 -9.67 -16.45 -0.09
CA VAL A 101 -9.86 -15.81 1.22
C VAL A 101 -9.40 -16.80 2.28
N ILE A 102 -8.24 -16.54 2.90
CA ILE A 102 -7.61 -17.46 3.86
C ILE A 102 -7.88 -17.09 5.33
N GLY A 103 -8.50 -15.94 5.58
CA GLY A 103 -8.80 -15.44 6.91
C GLY A 103 -9.88 -14.36 6.87
N LEU A 104 -10.59 -14.21 7.98
CA LEU A 104 -11.61 -13.18 8.20
C LEU A 104 -11.61 -12.79 9.67
N GLY A 105 -11.59 -11.50 9.96
CA GLY A 105 -11.88 -10.94 11.27
C GLY A 105 -12.92 -9.83 11.13
N CYS A 106 -13.75 -9.62 12.15
CA CYS A 106 -14.76 -8.57 12.10
C CYS A 106 -15.20 -8.11 13.50
N ARG A 107 -15.62 -6.85 13.58
CA ARG A 107 -16.42 -6.28 14.66
C ARG A 107 -17.73 -5.80 14.08
N LEU A 108 -18.85 -6.32 14.57
CA LEU A 108 -20.19 -5.99 14.06
C LEU A 108 -21.16 -5.77 15.23
N PRO A 109 -22.31 -5.10 14.99
CA PRO A 109 -23.33 -4.93 16.01
C PRO A 109 -23.84 -6.25 16.58
N GLY A 110 -24.33 -6.21 17.83
CA GLY A 110 -24.90 -7.39 18.51
C GLY A 110 -23.85 -8.28 19.16
N GLY A 111 -22.78 -7.72 19.73
CA GLY A 111 -21.73 -8.46 20.42
C GLY A 111 -20.86 -9.34 19.53
N VAL A 112 -20.71 -9.00 18.25
CA VAL A 112 -19.94 -9.81 17.30
C VAL A 112 -18.46 -9.42 17.35
N HIS A 113 -17.63 -10.34 17.83
CA HIS A 113 -16.17 -10.21 17.89
C HIS A 113 -15.44 -11.20 16.98
N GLY A 114 -16.09 -11.66 15.92
CA GLY A 114 -15.45 -12.47 14.88
C GLY A 114 -16.44 -13.26 14.03
N PRO A 115 -15.94 -14.03 13.04
CA PRO A 115 -16.78 -14.75 12.08
C PRO A 115 -17.71 -15.77 12.74
N ALA A 116 -17.27 -16.43 13.82
CA ALA A 116 -18.07 -17.41 14.54
C ALA A 116 -19.28 -16.77 15.23
N ASP A 117 -19.08 -15.60 15.84
CA ASP A 117 -20.15 -14.84 16.49
C ASP A 117 -21.14 -14.30 15.45
N TYR A 118 -20.61 -13.80 14.33
CA TYR A 118 -21.43 -13.32 13.22
C TYR A 118 -22.31 -14.42 12.64
N TRP A 119 -21.75 -15.62 12.45
CA TRP A 119 -22.50 -16.76 11.97
C TRP A 119 -23.65 -17.15 12.91
N ARG A 120 -23.40 -17.15 14.22
CA ARG A 120 -24.46 -17.40 15.22
C ARG A 120 -25.56 -16.35 15.14
N LEU A 121 -25.19 -15.05 15.13
CA LEU A 121 -26.14 -13.95 15.00
C LEU A 121 -27.06 -14.12 13.78
N LEU A 122 -26.50 -14.46 12.62
CA LEU A 122 -27.25 -14.67 11.39
C LEU A 122 -28.17 -15.90 11.45
N THR A 123 -27.66 -17.02 11.96
CA THR A 123 -28.40 -18.29 12.02
C THR A 123 -29.51 -18.27 13.06
N ASP A 124 -29.31 -17.53 14.15
CA ASP A 124 -30.32 -17.30 15.19
C ASP A 124 -31.35 -16.22 14.79
N GLY A 125 -31.14 -15.52 13.68
CA GLY A 125 -32.05 -14.49 13.16
C GLY A 125 -32.14 -13.25 14.07
N VAL A 126 -31.05 -12.92 14.76
CA VAL A 126 -31.00 -11.83 15.72
C VAL A 126 -30.97 -10.47 15.00
N ASP A 127 -31.87 -9.57 15.40
CA ASP A 127 -31.86 -8.17 14.97
C ASP A 127 -30.97 -7.34 15.92
N ALA A 128 -29.86 -6.83 15.40
CA ALA A 128 -28.90 -6.02 16.14
C ALA A 128 -29.14 -4.50 16.01
N ILE A 129 -30.29 -4.08 15.47
CA ILE A 129 -30.66 -2.67 15.39
C ILE A 129 -31.13 -2.18 16.76
N GLY A 130 -30.39 -1.23 17.31
CA GLY A 130 -30.67 -0.59 18.59
C GLY A 130 -30.94 0.91 18.44
N ARG A 131 -31.31 1.56 19.54
CA ARG A 131 -31.33 3.02 19.59
C ARG A 131 -29.90 3.57 19.48
N VAL A 132 -29.75 4.75 18.89
CA VAL A 132 -28.45 5.45 18.86
C VAL A 132 -27.90 5.61 20.29
N PRO A 133 -26.64 5.23 20.57
CA PRO A 133 -26.02 5.47 21.86
C PRO A 133 -26.08 6.94 22.25
N GLY A 134 -26.50 7.22 23.50
CA GLY A 134 -26.76 8.59 23.97
C GLY A 134 -25.52 9.49 24.02
N ASP A 135 -24.33 8.89 24.04
CA ASP A 135 -23.02 9.54 24.06
C ASP A 135 -22.39 9.69 22.66
N ARG A 136 -23.01 9.16 21.61
CA ARG A 136 -22.47 9.13 20.22
C ARG A 136 -21.99 10.49 19.72
N TRP A 137 -22.67 11.55 20.14
CA TRP A 137 -22.46 12.92 19.69
C TRP A 137 -21.72 13.79 20.70
N ARG A 138 -21.45 13.28 21.90
CA ARG A 138 -20.98 14.08 23.05
C ARG A 138 -19.74 14.91 22.75
N ASP A 139 -18.84 14.38 21.94
CA ASP A 139 -17.57 15.03 21.57
C ASP A 139 -17.68 15.98 20.37
N PHE A 140 -18.80 15.94 19.64
CA PHE A 140 -19.02 16.71 18.42
C PHE A 140 -20.04 17.83 18.61
N THR A 141 -21.13 17.57 19.34
CA THR A 141 -22.26 18.50 19.53
C THR A 141 -22.95 18.27 20.87
N ALA A 142 -23.59 19.31 21.42
CA ALA A 142 -24.34 19.20 22.68
C ALA A 142 -25.64 18.37 22.55
N PHE A 143 -26.20 18.31 21.34
CA PHE A 143 -27.40 17.55 20.99
C PHE A 143 -27.22 16.85 19.64
N PRO A 144 -27.81 15.66 19.43
CA PRO A 144 -27.85 15.04 18.11
C PRO A 144 -28.49 15.98 17.08
N PRO A 145 -28.03 15.99 15.82
CA PRO A 145 -28.73 16.66 14.73
C PRO A 145 -30.21 16.23 14.64
N GLU A 146 -31.12 17.16 14.31
CA GLU A 146 -32.57 16.89 14.28
C GLU A 146 -32.95 15.75 13.32
N ASP A 147 -32.24 15.60 12.20
CA ASP A 147 -32.47 14.57 11.19
C ASP A 147 -31.79 13.22 11.51
N THR A 148 -31.25 13.05 12.73
CA THR A 148 -30.57 11.81 13.10
C THR A 148 -31.59 10.67 13.21
N PRO A 149 -31.45 9.58 12.42
CA PRO A 149 -32.32 8.43 12.58
C PRO A 149 -32.13 7.84 13.99
N PRO A 150 -33.22 7.55 14.72
CA PRO A 150 -33.13 7.13 16.13
C PRO A 150 -32.62 5.70 16.32
N TYR A 151 -32.42 4.94 15.23
CA TYR A 151 -32.03 3.53 15.25
C TYR A 151 -30.89 3.24 14.27
N GLY A 152 -30.03 2.29 14.64
CA GLY A 152 -28.91 1.81 13.83
C GLY A 152 -28.22 0.61 14.47
N GLY A 153 -27.31 -0.03 13.74
CA GLY A 153 -26.42 -1.04 14.27
C GLY A 153 -25.15 -0.39 14.82
N TYR A 154 -24.86 -0.58 16.10
CA TYR A 154 -23.71 0.01 16.78
C TYR A 154 -22.84 -1.07 17.40
N LEU A 155 -21.54 -0.81 17.45
CA LEU A 155 -20.62 -1.64 18.24
C LEU A 155 -20.86 -1.36 19.72
N ASP A 156 -20.91 -2.42 20.52
CA ASP A 156 -21.10 -2.30 21.97
C ASP A 156 -19.91 -1.63 22.65
N ASP A 157 -18.70 -1.92 22.16
CA ASP A 157 -17.46 -1.31 22.61
C ASP A 157 -16.65 -0.74 21.43
N ILE A 158 -16.87 0.54 21.14
CA ILE A 158 -16.10 1.29 20.13
C ILE A 158 -14.78 1.81 20.67
N ALA A 159 -14.62 1.89 21.99
CA ALA A 159 -13.47 2.51 22.64
C ALA A 159 -12.46 1.48 23.19
N GLY A 160 -12.84 0.20 23.27
CA GLY A 160 -12.00 -0.91 23.67
C GLY A 160 -10.80 -1.06 22.76
N PHE A 161 -9.63 -1.26 23.37
CA PHE A 161 -8.38 -1.51 22.66
C PHE A 161 -7.30 -2.06 23.60
N ASP A 162 -6.65 -3.18 23.23
CA ASP A 162 -5.47 -3.69 23.96
C ASP A 162 -4.20 -2.93 23.58
N ALA A 163 -4.04 -1.73 24.15
CA ALA A 163 -2.91 -0.85 23.84
C ALA A 163 -1.54 -1.46 24.19
N ASP A 164 -1.47 -2.21 25.30
CA ASP A 164 -0.21 -2.82 25.77
C ASP A 164 0.25 -3.91 24.80
N PHE A 165 -0.67 -4.72 24.26
CA PHE A 165 -0.37 -5.72 23.24
C PHE A 165 0.30 -5.10 22.00
N PHE A 166 -0.23 -3.97 21.52
CA PHE A 166 0.32 -3.23 20.37
C PHE A 166 1.48 -2.29 20.74
N ARG A 167 1.92 -2.27 22.01
CA ARG A 167 2.99 -1.40 22.53
C ARG A 167 2.69 0.10 22.33
N ILE A 168 1.43 0.47 22.44
CA ILE A 168 0.94 1.84 22.35
C ILE A 168 0.68 2.36 23.76
N THR A 169 1.13 3.57 24.06
CA THR A 169 0.93 4.13 25.40
C THR A 169 -0.55 4.48 25.65
N PRO A 170 -1.05 4.44 26.90
CA PRO A 170 -2.44 4.81 27.19
C PRO A 170 -2.80 6.23 26.72
N ARG A 171 -1.85 7.17 26.78
CA ARG A 171 -2.03 8.55 26.32
C ARG A 171 -2.24 8.62 24.81
N GLU A 172 -1.51 7.81 24.06
CA GLU A 172 -1.64 7.73 22.61
C GLU A 172 -2.94 7.02 22.22
N ALA A 173 -3.22 5.86 22.82
CA ALA A 173 -4.45 5.10 22.58
C ALA A 173 -5.72 5.95 22.81
N ALA A 174 -5.71 6.83 23.81
CA ALA A 174 -6.84 7.71 24.14
C ALA A 174 -7.20 8.71 23.03
N VAL A 175 -6.25 9.07 22.15
CA VAL A 175 -6.47 10.02 21.04
C VAL A 175 -6.50 9.33 19.67
N MET A 176 -6.31 8.02 19.62
CA MET A 176 -6.41 7.25 18.38
C MET A 176 -7.86 7.14 17.93
N ASP A 177 -8.05 7.28 16.61
CA ASP A 177 -9.32 6.99 15.98
C ASP A 177 -9.72 5.53 16.30
N PRO A 178 -10.93 5.27 16.84
CA PRO A 178 -11.46 3.93 17.03
C PRO A 178 -11.29 3.00 15.83
N GLN A 179 -11.41 3.51 14.61
CA GLN A 179 -11.27 2.72 13.38
C GLN A 179 -9.85 2.15 13.23
N GLN A 180 -8.83 2.90 13.64
CA GLN A 180 -7.44 2.44 13.62
C GLN A 180 -7.21 1.34 14.65
N ARG A 181 -7.78 1.51 15.85
CA ARG A 181 -7.70 0.54 16.95
C ARG A 181 -8.37 -0.78 16.60
N ILE A 182 -9.59 -0.72 16.07
CA ILE A 182 -10.32 -1.90 15.58
C ILE A 182 -9.56 -2.60 14.46
N LEU A 183 -8.98 -1.84 13.51
CA LEU A 183 -8.20 -2.43 12.41
C LEU A 183 -6.99 -3.22 12.93
N LEU A 184 -6.27 -2.68 13.91
CA LEU A 184 -5.10 -3.35 14.50
C LEU A 184 -5.48 -4.70 15.14
N GLU A 185 -6.57 -4.74 15.90
CA GLU A 185 -7.07 -5.97 16.50
C GLU A 185 -7.53 -6.98 15.44
N VAL A 186 -8.40 -6.55 14.53
CA VAL A 186 -9.01 -7.43 13.51
C VAL A 186 -7.96 -8.06 12.59
N VAL A 187 -6.90 -7.34 12.25
CA VAL A 187 -5.80 -7.86 11.41
C VAL A 187 -4.92 -8.86 12.19
N HIS A 188 -4.87 -8.78 13.51
CA HIS A 188 -4.07 -9.70 14.33
C HIS A 188 -4.77 -11.03 14.62
N GLU A 189 -6.11 -11.07 14.59
CA GLU A 189 -6.91 -12.26 14.95
C GLU A 189 -6.80 -13.43 13.95
N THR A 190 -6.23 -13.19 12.76
CA THR A 190 -6.09 -14.17 11.67
C THR A 190 -4.64 -14.53 11.40
#